data_AF-A0A2H9SAI0-F1
#
_entry.id   AF-A0A2H9SAI0-F1
#
_cell.length_a   1.000
_cell.length_b   1.000
_cell.length_c   1.000
_cell.angle_alpha   90.00
_cell.angle_beta   90.00
_cell.angle_gamma   90.00
#
_symmetry.space_group_name_H-M   'P 1'
#
loop_
_entity.id
_entity.type
_entity.pdbx_description
1 polymer ?
#
loop_
_entity_poly.entity_id
_entity_poly.type
_entity_poly.pdbx_seq_one_letter_code
_entity_poly.pdbx_strand_id
1 'polypeptide(L)' 'TEGINRGHMRLHARTIAIQAGAKGSEVEKVAKKLVESGNIKADNARKTLKSVRGLSP' A
#
# COMPACT_ATOMS: atom_id res chain seq x y z
N THR A 1 14.78 -1.67 -21.48
CA THR A 1 14.18 -2.75 -20.65
C THR A 1 13.29 -2.20 -19.54
N GLU A 2 12.55 -1.10 -19.78
CA GLU A 2 11.98 -0.27 -18.70
C GLU A 2 10.48 -0.48 -18.44
N GLY A 3 9.86 -1.47 -19.09
CA GLY A 3 8.41 -1.70 -18.96
C GLY A 3 7.98 -2.57 -17.78
N ILE A 4 8.84 -3.48 -17.32
CA ILE A 4 8.44 -4.56 -16.39
C ILE A 4 8.51 -4.11 -14.92
N ASN A 5 9.34 -3.11 -14.60
CA ASN A 5 9.58 -2.70 -13.21
C ASN A 5 8.42 -1.89 -12.58
N ARG A 6 7.62 -1.18 -13.39
CA ARG A 6 6.46 -0.40 -12.88
C ARG A 6 5.35 -1.29 -12.33
N GLY A 7 5.17 -2.49 -12.89
CA GLY A 7 4.21 -3.47 -12.39
C GLY A 7 4.64 -4.11 -11.06
N HIS A 8 5.95 -4.36 -10.91
CA HIS A 8 6.50 -5.03 -9.73
C HIS A 8 6.33 -4.21 -8.45
N MET A 9 6.60 -2.90 -8.47
CA MET A 9 6.42 -2.07 -7.28
C MET A 9 4.95 -1.99 -6.83
N ARG A 10 4.01 -1.97 -7.79
CA ARG A 10 2.58 -1.92 -7.49
C ARG A 10 2.07 -3.24 -6.90
N LEU A 11 2.56 -4.37 -7.43
CA LEU A 11 2.28 -5.69 -6.87
C LEU A 11 2.86 -5.82 -5.45
N HIS A 12 4.12 -5.40 -5.27
CA HIS A 12 4.77 -5.43 -3.95
C HIS A 12 4.02 -4.57 -2.92
N ALA A 13 3.61 -3.36 -3.30
CA ALA A 13 2.82 -2.48 -2.44
C ALA A 13 1.45 -3.09 -2.09
N ARG A 14 0.78 -3.77 -3.03
CA ARG A 14 -0.47 -4.50 -2.76
C ARG A 14 -0.25 -5.64 -1.78
N THR A 15 0.80 -6.44 -1.94
CA THR A 15 1.12 -7.54 -1.01
C THR A 15 1.33 -7.01 0.42
N ILE A 16 2.09 -5.93 0.56
CA ILE A 16 2.32 -5.28 1.85
C ILE A 16 1.03 -4.69 2.44
N ALA A 17 0.17 -4.08 1.61
CA ALA A 17 -1.14 -3.60 2.05
C ALA A 17 -2.03 -4.74 2.57
N ILE A 18 -2.06 -5.88 1.89
CA ILE A 18 -2.80 -7.08 2.32
C ILE A 18 -2.23 -7.61 3.64
N GLN A 19 -0.91 -7.70 3.77
CA GLN A 19 -0.25 -8.11 5.03
C GLN A 19 -0.53 -7.15 6.19
N ALA A 20 -0.73 -5.86 5.91
CA ALA A 20 -1.16 -4.88 6.91
C ALA A 20 -2.64 -5.04 7.32
N GLY A 21 -3.40 -5.90 6.62
CA GLY A 21 -4.81 -6.19 6.89
C GLY A 21 -5.79 -5.36 6.05
N ALA A 22 -5.33 -4.73 4.97
CA ALA A 22 -6.19 -4.06 4.01
C ALA A 22 -6.99 -5.10 3.21
N LYS A 23 -8.27 -4.85 2.97
CA LYS A 23 -9.14 -5.77 2.21
C LYS A 23 -9.90 -5.03 1.10
N GLY A 24 -10.13 -5.74 -0.01
CA GLY A 24 -10.88 -5.21 -1.16
C GLY A 24 -10.34 -3.86 -1.64
N SER A 25 -11.18 -2.84 -1.62
CA SER A 25 -10.88 -1.48 -2.09
C SER A 25 -9.82 -0.74 -1.26
N GLU A 26 -9.54 -1.18 -0.03
CA GLU A 26 -8.50 -0.57 0.82
C GLU A 26 -7.09 -0.91 0.33
N VAL A 27 -6.91 -2.09 -0.27
CA VAL A 27 -5.62 -2.57 -0.75
C VAL A 27 -5.06 -1.62 -1.80
N GLU A 28 -5.89 -1.18 -2.75
CA GLU A 28 -5.47 -0.21 -3.76
C GLU A 28 -5.19 1.17 -3.20
N LYS A 29 -6.01 1.65 -2.26
CA LYS A 29 -5.80 2.95 -1.60
C LYS A 29 -4.49 2.98 -0.84
N VAL A 30 -4.20 1.93 -0.06
CA VAL A 30 -2.96 1.80 0.71
C VAL A 30 -1.76 1.61 -0.22
N ALA A 31 -1.84 0.70 -1.19
CA ALA A 31 -0.75 0.45 -2.13
C ALA A 31 -0.37 1.71 -2.92
N LYS A 32 -1.36 2.48 -3.38
CA LYS A 32 -1.12 3.75 -4.07
C LYS A 32 -0.38 4.74 -3.17
N LYS A 33 -0.87 4.96 -1.95
CA LYS A 33 -0.22 5.84 -0.97
C LYS A 33 1.20 5.39 -0.62
N LEU A 34 1.47 4.09 -0.52
CA LEU A 34 2.81 3.55 -0.23
C LEU A 34 3.80 3.80 -1.37
N VAL A 35 3.33 3.66 -2.62
CA VAL A 35 4.14 3.96 -3.81
C VAL A 35 4.37 5.46 -3.93
N GLU A 36 3.33 6.28 -3.71
CA GLU A 36 3.43 7.75 -3.70
C GLU A 36 4.37 8.26 -2.61
N SER A 37 4.38 7.64 -1.43
CA SER A 37 5.31 7.99 -0.35
C SER A 37 6.71 7.37 -0.53
N GLY A 38 6.92 6.51 -1.54
CA GLY A 38 8.16 5.76 -1.75
C GLY A 38 8.54 4.80 -0.62
N ASN A 39 7.66 4.57 0.37
CA ASN A 39 7.95 3.83 1.58
C ASN A 39 7.04 2.61 1.70
N ILE A 40 7.38 1.57 0.94
CA ILE A 40 6.66 0.30 0.85
C ILE A 40 7.11 -0.62 2.00
N LYS A 41 6.78 -0.25 3.24
CA LYS A 41 7.07 -1.04 4.45
C LYS A 41 5.78 -1.43 5.17
N ALA A 42 5.78 -2.60 5.81
CA ALA A 42 4.63 -3.11 6.57
C ALA A 42 4.15 -2.15 7.68
N ASP A 43 5.08 -1.47 8.37
CA ASP A 43 4.74 -0.47 9.39
C ASP A 43 3.99 0.73 8.79
N ASN A 44 4.50 1.27 7.67
CA ASN A 44 3.88 2.38 6.96
C ASN A 44 2.52 1.98 6.37
N ALA A 45 2.40 0.74 5.89
CA ALA A 45 1.16 0.20 5.37
C ALA A 45 0.06 0.13 6.42
N ARG A 46 0.38 -0.29 7.66
CA ARG A 46 -0.57 -0.26 8.79
C ARG A 46 -1.00 1.16 9.15
N LYS A 47 -0.06 2.11 9.22
CA LYS A 47 -0.38 3.53 9.47
C LYS A 47 -1.27 4.13 8.37
N THR A 48 -0.89 3.86 7.12
CA THR A 48 -1.65 4.27 5.94
C THR A 48 -3.05 3.68 5.93
N LEU A 49 -3.19 2.39 6.25
CA LEU A 49 -4.48 1.71 6.36
C LEU A 49 -5.38 2.34 7.43
N LYS A 50 -4.84 2.64 8.62
CA LYS A 50 -5.59 3.35 9.68
C LYS A 50 -6.10 4.71 9.19
N SER A 51 -5.24 5.48 8.52
CA SER A 51 -5.62 6.75 7.89
C SER A 51 -6.70 6.59 6.82
N VAL A 52 -6.60 5.55 5.97
CA VAL A 52 -7.60 5.25 4.93
C VAL A 52 -8.95 4.82 5.52
N ARG A 53 -8.93 4.11 6.65
CA ARG A 53 -10.14 3.69 7.39
C ARG A 53 -10.82 4.81 8.16
N GLY A 54 -10.22 6.00 8.23
CA GLY A 54 -10.77 7.11 9.01
C GLY A 54 -10.76 6.84 10.52
N LEU A 55 -9.88 5.96 11.00
CA LEU A 55 -9.56 5.86 12.43
C LEU A 55 -8.74 7.10 12.83
N SER A 56 -9.42 8.24 12.87
CA SER A 56 -9.02 9.36 13.72
C SER A 56 -9.18 8.91 15.18
N PRO A 57 -8.26 9.26 16.08
CA PRO A 57 -8.46 9.03 17.51
C PRO A 57 -9.71 9.75 18.03
#